data_AF-A0A957PAI1-F1
#
_entry.id   AF-A0A957PAI1-F1
#
_cell.length_a   1.000
_cell.length_b   1.000
_cell.length_c   1.000
_cell.angle_alpha   90.00
_cell.angle_beta   90.00
_cell.angle_gamma   90.00
#
_symmetry.space_group_name_H-M   'P 1'
#
loop_
_entity.id
_entity.type
_entity.pdbx_description
1 polymer ?
#
loop_
_entity_poly.entity_id
_entity_poly.type
_entity_poly.pdbx_seq_one_letter_code
_entity_poly.pdbx_strand_id
1 'polypeptide(L)'
;MVVIIFGTLVVRLLGLQDMGVSIVGEVPAGLPPLSVPTLDFNLWALLAPTALAISFVGYVESISVAKSLASKRRQKVDADQELIGLGAANLGAAFSGGFPVTGGFVRSVVNFTAGANTGLASMITALLIALTVIFLTPLFYYLPNAVLAAIILVAVTNLIDLKTAKHIWKYNKADAIALIATFVAVLWLGVEKGIMVGVGASLLLYVWRTSRPHMAVVGRIGKSEIYRNELRYHVQTWPEVLAIRVDESLYFANTKYLEDMVLRLIAERAQVKHLILIGTAINFIDASALETLESLHVELFGAGVQMHLAA
;
A
#
# COMPACT_ATOMS: atom_id res chain seq x y z
N MET A 1 8.57 26.76 -16.41
CA MET A 1 8.97 27.42 -17.68
C MET A 1 9.69 28.74 -17.43
N VAL A 2 9.09 29.72 -16.74
CA VAL A 2 9.73 31.03 -16.47
C VAL A 2 11.12 30.90 -15.83
N VAL A 3 11.26 30.10 -14.78
CA VAL A 3 12.56 29.90 -14.08
C VAL A 3 13.62 29.27 -14.99
N ILE A 4 13.21 28.35 -15.87
CA ILE A 4 14.11 27.71 -16.86
C ILE A 4 14.58 28.75 -17.87
N ILE A 5 13.66 29.48 -18.48
CA ILE A 5 13.98 30.51 -19.48
C ILE A 5 14.88 31.59 -18.88
N PHE A 6 14.51 32.12 -17.71
CA PHE A 6 15.27 33.15 -17.02
C PHE A 6 16.66 32.64 -16.61
N GLY A 7 16.76 31.45 -16.02
CA GLY A 7 18.03 30.85 -15.63
C GLY A 7 18.97 30.63 -16.81
N THR A 8 18.46 30.07 -17.91
CA THR A 8 19.22 29.89 -19.16
C THR A 8 19.69 31.22 -19.74
N LEU A 9 18.83 32.26 -19.75
CA LEU A 9 19.19 33.58 -20.26
C LEU A 9 20.27 34.26 -19.41
N VAL A 10 20.15 34.19 -18.08
CA VAL A 10 21.13 34.78 -17.15
C VAL A 10 22.50 34.13 -17.33
N VAL A 11 22.56 32.80 -17.38
CA VAL A 11 23.82 32.06 -17.61
C VAL A 11 24.44 32.46 -18.94
N ARG A 12 23.64 32.46 -20.02
CA ARG A 12 24.11 32.78 -21.36
C ARG A 12 24.59 34.22 -21.50
N LEU A 13 23.85 35.19 -20.98
CA LEU A 13 24.14 36.62 -21.15
C LEU A 13 25.32 37.10 -20.30
N LEU A 14 25.49 36.51 -19.11
CA LEU A 14 26.58 36.88 -18.20
C LEU A 14 27.81 35.96 -18.34
N GLY A 15 27.78 34.98 -19.23
CA GLY A 15 28.89 34.04 -19.43
C GLY A 15 29.19 33.19 -18.20
N LEU A 16 28.18 32.87 -17.38
CA LEU A 16 28.41 32.25 -16.07
C LEU A 16 28.97 30.82 -16.17
N GLN A 17 28.80 30.16 -17.32
CA GLN A 17 29.43 28.85 -17.57
C GLN A 17 30.96 28.94 -17.46
N ASP A 18 31.55 30.03 -17.95
CA ASP A 18 33.01 30.26 -17.93
C ASP A 18 33.51 30.65 -16.54
N MET A 19 32.58 31.04 -15.66
CA MET A 19 32.81 31.36 -14.25
C MET A 19 32.60 30.16 -13.31
N GLY A 20 32.39 28.96 -13.86
CA GLY A 20 32.27 27.71 -13.08
C GLY A 20 30.83 27.29 -12.75
N VAL A 21 29.79 27.92 -13.31
CA VAL A 21 28.42 27.44 -13.17
C VAL A 21 28.24 26.16 -13.99
N SER A 22 27.86 25.07 -13.31
CA SER A 22 27.55 23.80 -13.96
C SER A 22 26.25 23.89 -14.76
N ILE A 23 26.35 23.61 -16.06
CA ILE A 23 25.25 23.61 -17.04
C ILE A 23 24.96 22.19 -17.54
N VAL A 24 23.83 22.04 -18.24
CA VAL A 24 23.45 20.77 -18.89
C VAL A 24 24.41 20.40 -20.02
N GLY A 25 24.82 21.37 -20.85
CA GLY A 25 25.70 21.13 -21.99
C GLY A 25 24.99 20.48 -23.18
N GLU A 26 25.74 19.73 -23.99
CA GLU A 26 25.20 19.10 -25.20
C GLU A 26 24.19 18.00 -24.87
N VAL A 27 22.98 18.12 -25.42
CA VAL A 27 21.93 17.11 -25.33
C VAL A 27 21.80 16.46 -26.71
N PRO A 28 21.92 15.13 -26.83
CA PRO A 28 21.73 14.43 -28.10
C PRO A 28 20.39 14.80 -28.74
N ALA A 29 20.44 15.29 -29.99
CA ALA A 29 19.26 15.63 -30.75
C ALA A 29 18.69 14.40 -31.46
N GLY A 30 17.37 14.35 -31.61
CA GLY A 30 16.66 13.28 -32.31
C GLY A 30 16.13 12.18 -31.41
N LEU A 31 15.29 11.32 -31.97
CA LEU A 31 14.67 10.23 -31.23
C LEU A 31 15.69 9.12 -30.95
N PRO A 32 15.60 8.46 -29.77
CA PRO A 32 16.46 7.31 -29.49
C PRO A 32 16.20 6.20 -30.52
N PRO A 33 17.24 5.48 -30.97
CA PRO A 33 17.05 4.35 -31.86
C PRO A 33 16.24 3.26 -31.14
N LEU A 34 15.43 2.52 -31.90
CA LEU A 34 14.79 1.32 -31.38
C LEU A 34 15.89 0.27 -31.12
N SER A 35 15.90 -0.26 -29.92
CA SER A 35 16.82 -1.29 -29.45
C SER A 35 16.05 -2.54 -29.03
N VAL A 36 16.72 -3.69 -29.04
CA VAL A 36 16.18 -4.93 -28.49
C VAL A 36 16.85 -5.17 -27.15
N PRO A 37 16.09 -5.42 -26.06
CA PRO A 37 16.67 -5.77 -24.78
C PRO A 37 17.58 -7.00 -24.90
N THR A 38 18.71 -6.99 -24.20
CA THR A 38 19.64 -8.13 -24.19
C THR A 38 18.95 -9.37 -23.61
N LEU A 39 18.97 -10.49 -24.34
CA LEU A 39 18.43 -11.79 -23.92
C LEU A 39 19.46 -12.58 -23.10
N ASP A 40 19.95 -11.99 -22.01
CA ASP A 40 20.84 -12.65 -21.06
C ASP A 40 20.06 -13.04 -19.81
N PHE A 41 19.82 -14.34 -19.66
CA PHE A 41 19.09 -14.90 -18.51
C PHE A 41 19.78 -14.64 -17.17
N ASN A 42 21.12 -14.60 -17.14
CA ASN A 42 21.86 -14.32 -15.90
C ASN A 42 21.65 -12.87 -15.48
N LEU A 43 21.69 -11.94 -16.44
CA LEU A 43 21.40 -10.53 -16.20
C LEU A 43 19.95 -10.34 -15.73
N TRP A 44 19.00 -11.03 -16.35
CA TRP A 44 17.59 -10.95 -15.96
C TRP A 44 17.37 -11.49 -14.54
N ALA A 45 17.98 -12.62 -14.19
CA ALA A 45 17.91 -13.19 -12.85
C ALA A 45 18.52 -12.24 -11.80
N LEU A 46 19.63 -11.59 -12.14
CA LEU A 46 20.30 -10.61 -11.28
C LEU A 46 19.42 -9.35 -11.05
N LEU A 47 18.74 -8.88 -12.08
CA LEU A 47 17.90 -7.66 -12.02
C LEU A 47 16.46 -7.92 -11.56
N ALA A 48 16.00 -9.17 -11.56
CA ALA A 48 14.62 -9.52 -11.24
C ALA A 48 14.12 -8.98 -9.88
N PRO A 49 14.90 -9.05 -8.76
CA PRO A 49 14.45 -8.50 -7.48
C PRO A 49 14.18 -7.00 -7.55
N THR A 50 15.13 -6.23 -8.09
CA THR A 50 15.00 -4.78 -8.22
C THR A 50 13.91 -4.40 -9.24
N ALA A 51 13.78 -5.15 -10.34
CA ALA A 51 12.72 -4.94 -11.33
C ALA A 51 11.32 -5.19 -10.75
N LEU A 52 11.15 -6.22 -9.92
CA LEU A 52 9.91 -6.47 -9.18
C LEU A 52 9.60 -5.34 -8.20
N ALA A 53 10.60 -4.86 -7.46
CA ALA A 53 10.43 -3.74 -6.54
C ALA A 53 10.00 -2.46 -7.27
N ILE A 54 10.67 -2.11 -8.38
CA ILE A 54 10.32 -0.93 -9.20
C ILE A 54 8.92 -1.10 -9.80
N SER A 55 8.58 -2.30 -10.30
CA SER A 55 7.26 -2.57 -10.88
C SER A 55 6.14 -2.43 -9.83
N PHE A 56 6.36 -2.97 -8.63
CA PHE A 56 5.41 -2.87 -7.53
C PHE A 56 5.21 -1.41 -7.10
N VAL A 57 6.29 -0.66 -6.87
CA VAL A 57 6.21 0.76 -6.48
C VAL A 57 5.57 1.58 -7.59
N GLY A 58 5.99 1.39 -8.83
CA GLY A 58 5.47 2.12 -9.99
C GLY A 58 3.98 1.87 -10.19
N TYR A 59 3.52 0.63 -10.00
CA TYR A 59 2.10 0.30 -10.04
C TYR A 59 1.32 0.93 -8.88
N VAL A 60 1.81 0.79 -7.64
CA VAL A 60 1.18 1.38 -6.44
C VAL A 60 1.08 2.90 -6.57
N GLU A 61 2.13 3.55 -7.10
CA GLU A 61 2.11 4.97 -7.42
C GLU A 61 1.02 5.26 -8.45
N SER A 62 1.06 4.59 -9.62
CA SER A 62 0.11 4.85 -10.73
C SER A 62 -1.35 4.68 -10.30
N ILE A 63 -1.69 3.57 -9.64
CA ILE A 63 -3.06 3.29 -9.21
C ILE A 63 -3.53 4.27 -8.12
N SER A 64 -2.63 4.73 -7.26
CA SER A 64 -2.94 5.72 -6.22
C SER A 64 -3.27 7.08 -6.84
N VAL A 65 -2.49 7.53 -7.83
CA VAL A 65 -2.77 8.76 -8.57
C VAL A 65 -4.08 8.63 -9.36
N ALA A 66 -4.26 7.52 -10.07
CA ALA A 66 -5.46 7.25 -10.86
C ALA A 66 -6.73 7.30 -9.99
N LYS A 67 -6.75 6.57 -8.86
CA LYS A 67 -7.90 6.57 -7.93
C LYS A 67 -8.16 7.94 -7.32
N SER A 68 -7.11 8.69 -6.96
CA SER A 68 -7.25 10.04 -6.41
C SER A 68 -7.90 11.01 -7.41
N LEU A 69 -7.48 10.99 -8.67
CA LEU A 69 -8.05 11.84 -9.72
C LEU A 69 -9.45 11.37 -10.15
N ALA A 70 -9.67 10.06 -10.27
CA ALA A 70 -10.95 9.49 -10.63
C ALA A 70 -12.03 9.78 -9.58
N SER A 71 -11.67 9.73 -8.29
CA SER A 71 -12.58 10.11 -7.19
C SER A 71 -13.11 11.55 -7.35
N LYS A 72 -12.23 12.49 -7.72
CA LYS A 72 -12.63 13.90 -7.98
C LYS A 72 -13.63 14.03 -9.14
N ARG A 73 -13.59 13.12 -10.12
CA ARG A 73 -14.53 13.07 -11.27
C ARG A 73 -15.65 12.04 -11.12
N ARG A 74 -15.74 11.36 -9.97
CA ARG A 74 -16.68 10.24 -9.74
C ARG A 74 -16.58 9.14 -10.81
N GLN A 75 -15.37 8.89 -11.29
CA GLN A 75 -15.05 7.85 -12.25
C GLN A 75 -14.58 6.59 -11.53
N LYS A 76 -14.74 5.44 -12.19
CA LYS A 76 -14.16 4.17 -11.74
C LYS A 76 -12.82 3.96 -12.44
N VAL A 77 -11.87 3.39 -11.71
CA VAL A 77 -10.59 2.93 -12.25
C VAL A 77 -10.57 1.41 -12.15
N ASP A 78 -10.32 0.77 -13.28
CA ASP A 78 -10.03 -0.67 -13.32
C ASP A 78 -8.54 -0.86 -13.02
N ALA A 79 -8.25 -1.54 -11.92
CA ALA A 79 -6.88 -1.73 -11.44
C ALA A 79 -6.08 -2.71 -12.32
N ASP A 80 -6.75 -3.75 -12.84
CA ASP A 80 -6.12 -4.75 -13.70
C ASP A 80 -5.77 -4.12 -15.05
N GLN A 81 -6.67 -3.29 -15.59
CA GLN A 81 -6.41 -2.57 -16.83
C GLN A 81 -5.28 -1.54 -16.71
N GLU A 82 -5.16 -0.88 -15.55
CA GLU A 82 -4.03 0.02 -15.28
C GLU A 82 -2.70 -0.74 -15.24
N LEU A 83 -2.68 -1.93 -14.63
CA LEU A 83 -1.49 -2.78 -14.59
C LEU A 83 -1.07 -3.22 -16.00
N ILE A 84 -2.02 -3.64 -16.83
CA ILE A 84 -1.76 -4.00 -18.24
C ILE A 84 -1.22 -2.80 -19.02
N GLY A 85 -1.85 -1.62 -18.87
CA GLY A 85 -1.42 -0.40 -19.53
C GLY A 85 0.00 0.02 -19.14
N LEU A 86 0.33 -0.05 -17.86
CA LEU A 86 1.66 0.24 -17.34
C LEU A 86 2.70 -0.77 -17.84
N GLY A 87 2.35 -2.06 -17.89
CA GLY A 87 3.20 -3.11 -18.46
C GLY A 87 3.49 -2.87 -19.94
N ALA A 88 2.46 -2.57 -20.74
CA ALA A 88 2.62 -2.26 -22.16
C ALA A 88 3.49 -1.01 -22.39
N ALA A 89 3.34 0.03 -21.56
CA ALA A 89 4.17 1.23 -21.63
C ALA A 89 5.65 0.92 -21.30
N ASN A 90 5.91 0.06 -20.31
CA ASN A 90 7.27 -0.35 -19.94
C ASN A 90 7.92 -1.28 -20.98
N LEU A 91 7.14 -2.13 -21.65
CA LEU A 91 7.62 -2.88 -22.81
C LEU A 91 8.04 -1.90 -23.92
N GLY A 92 7.22 -0.90 -24.23
CA GLY A 92 7.57 0.15 -25.18
C GLY A 92 8.87 0.89 -24.82
N ALA A 93 9.04 1.24 -23.53
CA ALA A 93 10.25 1.87 -23.02
C ALA A 93 11.48 0.96 -23.18
N ALA A 94 11.35 -0.34 -22.93
CA ALA A 94 12.44 -1.30 -23.07
C ALA A 94 12.98 -1.37 -24.51
N PHE A 95 12.11 -1.24 -25.52
CA PHE A 95 12.50 -1.21 -26.94
C PHE A 95 13.02 0.14 -27.43
N SER A 96 12.90 1.20 -26.63
CA SER A 96 13.41 2.54 -26.98
C SER A 96 14.61 2.97 -26.13
N GLY A 97 15.19 2.05 -25.36
CA GLY A 97 16.27 2.35 -24.40
C GLY A 97 15.84 3.26 -23.24
N GLY A 98 14.55 3.30 -22.92
CA GLY A 98 13.98 4.11 -21.85
C GLY A 98 14.13 3.46 -20.47
N PHE A 99 14.14 4.30 -19.43
CA PHE A 99 13.98 3.85 -18.04
C PHE A 99 12.54 3.39 -17.77
N PRO A 100 12.30 2.60 -16.70
CA PRO A 100 10.96 2.25 -16.29
C PRO A 100 10.06 3.48 -16.12
N VAL A 101 8.85 3.40 -16.66
CA VAL A 101 7.86 4.48 -16.67
C VAL A 101 6.76 4.22 -15.65
N THR A 102 6.30 5.27 -14.96
CA THR A 102 5.23 5.22 -13.94
C THR A 102 4.24 6.38 -14.14
N GLY A 103 3.11 6.32 -13.41
CA GLY A 103 2.15 7.41 -13.34
C GLY A 103 2.69 8.60 -12.54
N GLY A 104 3.07 9.69 -13.22
CA GLY A 104 3.62 10.87 -12.55
C GLY A 104 2.55 11.68 -11.81
N PHE A 105 2.58 11.71 -10.47
CA PHE A 105 1.64 12.46 -9.63
C PHE A 105 1.52 13.93 -10.03
N VAL A 106 2.64 14.66 -10.05
CA VAL A 106 2.66 16.11 -10.32
C VAL A 106 2.14 16.41 -11.74
N ARG A 107 2.57 15.63 -12.73
CA ARG A 107 2.16 15.83 -14.14
C ARG A 107 0.66 15.56 -14.32
N SER A 108 0.15 14.51 -13.70
CA SER A 108 -1.26 14.13 -13.79
C SER A 108 -2.17 15.15 -13.10
N VAL A 109 -1.75 15.69 -11.94
CA VAL A 109 -2.50 16.75 -11.26
C VAL A 109 -2.54 18.02 -12.09
N VAL A 110 -1.42 18.46 -12.67
CA VAL A 110 -1.39 19.65 -13.54
C VAL A 110 -2.25 19.45 -14.78
N ASN A 111 -2.20 18.28 -15.41
CA ASN A 111 -3.02 17.96 -16.58
C ASN A 111 -4.52 17.96 -16.22
N PHE A 112 -4.87 17.40 -15.05
CA PHE A 112 -6.23 17.38 -14.54
C PHE A 112 -6.77 18.79 -14.24
N THR A 113 -5.98 19.63 -13.56
CA THR A 113 -6.38 21.01 -13.21
C THR A 113 -6.43 21.93 -14.42
N ALA A 114 -5.64 21.64 -15.46
CA ALA A 114 -5.72 22.31 -16.76
C ALA A 114 -7.00 21.95 -17.56
N GLY A 115 -7.83 21.02 -17.07
CA GLY A 115 -9.11 20.66 -17.69
C GLY A 115 -9.03 19.52 -18.71
N ALA A 116 -7.94 18.75 -18.74
CA ALA A 116 -7.81 17.62 -19.66
C ALA A 116 -8.86 16.53 -19.36
N ASN A 117 -9.67 16.17 -20.35
CA ASN A 117 -10.80 15.24 -20.17
C ASN A 117 -10.61 13.87 -20.84
N THR A 118 -9.60 13.73 -21.72
CA THR A 118 -9.33 12.49 -22.46
C THR A 118 -7.83 12.20 -22.50
N GLY A 119 -7.45 10.96 -22.82
CA GLY A 119 -6.04 10.56 -23.02
C GLY A 119 -5.33 11.30 -24.16
N LEU A 120 -6.07 12.03 -24.99
CA LEU A 120 -5.55 12.84 -26.08
C LEU A 120 -4.60 13.94 -25.56
N ALA A 121 -4.82 14.45 -24.34
CA ALA A 121 -3.89 15.38 -23.70
C ALA A 121 -2.48 14.77 -23.49
N SER A 122 -2.42 13.49 -23.12
CA SER A 122 -1.16 12.76 -22.97
C SER A 122 -0.49 12.53 -24.33
N MET A 123 -1.27 12.26 -25.38
CA MET A 123 -0.75 12.14 -26.76
C MET A 123 -0.16 13.46 -27.28
N ILE A 124 -0.85 14.58 -27.04
CA ILE A 124 -0.33 15.92 -27.38
C ILE A 124 0.97 16.18 -26.62
N THR A 125 1.01 15.82 -25.33
CA THR A 125 2.22 15.98 -24.52
C THR A 125 3.38 15.16 -25.07
N ALA A 126 3.14 13.91 -25.45
CA ALA A 126 4.16 13.04 -26.07
C ALA A 126 4.66 13.63 -27.40
N LEU A 127 3.78 14.17 -28.24
CA LEU A 127 4.15 14.84 -29.49
C LEU A 127 5.00 16.09 -29.24
N LEU A 128 4.63 16.92 -28.26
CA LEU A 128 5.40 18.11 -27.90
C LEU A 128 6.79 17.74 -27.36
N ILE A 129 6.90 16.66 -26.58
CA ILE A 129 8.19 16.13 -26.13
C ILE A 129 9.03 15.68 -27.33
N ALA A 130 8.45 14.92 -28.27
CA ALA A 130 9.15 14.48 -29.47
C ALA A 130 9.67 15.68 -30.29
N LEU A 131 8.83 16.70 -30.53
CA LEU A 131 9.26 17.93 -31.20
C LEU A 131 10.36 18.66 -30.44
N THR A 132 10.30 18.69 -29.11
CA THR A 132 11.31 19.33 -28.27
C THR A 132 12.67 18.64 -28.41
N VAL A 133 12.69 17.30 -28.42
CA VAL A 133 13.93 16.52 -28.55
C VAL A 133 14.53 16.62 -29.97
N ILE A 134 13.69 16.83 -30.99
CA ILE A 134 14.16 16.96 -32.39
C ILE A 134 14.68 18.38 -32.68
N PHE A 135 13.99 19.42 -32.21
CA PHE A 135 14.25 20.80 -32.66
C PHE A 135 14.74 21.75 -31.57
N LEU A 136 14.43 21.50 -30.29
CA LEU A 136 14.64 22.46 -29.20
C LEU A 136 15.78 22.05 -28.25
N THR A 137 16.46 20.91 -28.44
CA THR A 137 17.60 20.50 -27.60
C THR A 137 18.70 21.57 -27.47
N PRO A 138 19.05 22.37 -28.49
CA PRO A 138 20.06 23.41 -28.34
C PRO A 138 19.69 24.52 -27.35
N LEU A 139 18.39 24.73 -27.09
CA LEU A 139 17.93 25.74 -26.13
C LEU A 139 18.26 25.37 -24.67
N PHE A 140 18.54 24.09 -24.40
CA PHE A 140 18.87 23.60 -23.07
C PHE A 140 20.36 23.66 -22.74
N TYR A 141 21.23 24.01 -23.70
CA TYR A 141 22.68 23.99 -23.52
C TYR A 141 23.14 24.78 -22.28
N TYR A 142 22.69 26.04 -22.18
CA TYR A 142 23.03 26.95 -21.08
C TYR A 142 22.13 26.81 -19.85
N LEU A 143 21.30 25.76 -19.77
CA LEU A 143 20.43 25.56 -18.60
C LEU A 143 21.30 25.22 -17.37
N PRO A 144 21.28 26.02 -16.29
CA PRO A 144 22.03 25.70 -15.09
C PRO A 144 21.46 24.49 -14.35
N ASN A 145 22.35 23.60 -13.90
CA ASN A 145 21.99 22.45 -13.06
C ASN A 145 21.34 22.88 -11.73
N ALA A 146 21.66 24.09 -11.24
CA ALA A 146 21.02 24.68 -10.07
C ALA A 146 19.50 24.88 -10.25
N VAL A 147 19.04 25.24 -11.45
CA VAL A 147 17.59 25.39 -11.72
C VAL A 147 16.90 24.03 -11.72
N LEU A 148 17.53 23.00 -12.30
CA LEU A 148 17.01 21.63 -12.26
C LEU A 148 16.93 21.11 -10.82
N ALA A 149 17.98 21.31 -10.02
CA ALA A 149 18.00 20.93 -8.60
C ALA A 149 16.90 21.65 -7.79
N ALA A 150 16.71 22.95 -8.02
CA ALA A 150 15.64 23.70 -7.36
C ALA A 150 14.24 23.17 -7.68
N ILE A 151 13.99 22.81 -8.95
CA ILE A 151 12.72 22.20 -9.37
C ILE A 151 12.49 20.86 -8.64
N ILE A 152 13.52 20.03 -8.53
CA ILE A 152 13.44 18.75 -7.81
C ILE A 152 13.15 18.99 -6.32
N LEU A 153 13.85 19.92 -5.66
CA LEU A 153 13.62 20.23 -4.25
C LEU A 153 12.20 20.75 -3.97
N VAL A 154 11.68 21.63 -4.83
CA VAL A 154 10.30 22.12 -4.72
C VAL A 154 9.28 21.00 -4.97
N ALA A 155 9.56 20.07 -5.87
CA ALA A 155 8.70 18.92 -6.07
C ALA A 155 8.68 18.01 -4.83
N VAL A 156 9.86 17.64 -4.31
CA VAL A 156 10.01 16.72 -3.16
C VAL A 156 9.40 17.29 -1.89
N THR A 157 9.55 18.59 -1.63
CA THR A 157 8.96 19.23 -0.42
C THR A 157 7.44 19.09 -0.36
N ASN A 158 6.76 19.06 -1.51
CA ASN A 158 5.31 18.83 -1.57
C ASN A 158 4.89 17.37 -1.29
N LEU A 159 5.82 16.41 -1.35
CA LEU A 159 5.56 15.01 -1.01
C LEU A 159 5.65 14.74 0.50
N ILE A 160 6.24 15.65 1.28
CA ILE A 160 6.44 15.45 2.72
C ILE A 160 5.13 15.72 3.47
N ASP A 161 4.40 14.65 3.82
CA ASP A 161 3.15 14.73 4.57
C ASP A 161 3.34 14.42 6.07
N LEU A 162 3.83 15.43 6.81
CA LEU A 162 3.98 15.34 8.27
C LEU A 162 2.64 15.27 9.02
N LYS A 163 1.55 15.74 8.40
CA LYS A 163 0.23 15.75 9.04
C LYS A 163 -0.31 14.33 9.16
N THR A 164 -0.21 13.55 8.09
CA THR A 164 -0.61 12.15 8.07
C THR A 164 0.25 11.32 9.04
N ALA A 165 1.57 11.52 9.06
CA ALA A 165 2.45 10.85 10.02
C ALA A 165 2.05 11.13 11.49
N LYS A 166 1.75 12.40 11.82
CA LYS A 166 1.29 12.79 13.16
C LYS A 166 -0.09 12.22 13.51
N HIS A 167 -0.98 12.11 12.52
CA HIS A 167 -2.30 11.51 12.71
C HIS A 167 -2.20 10.01 13.02
N ILE A 168 -1.41 9.27 12.23
CA ILE A 168 -1.17 7.84 12.45
C ILE A 168 -0.57 7.60 13.83
N TRP A 169 0.41 8.40 14.25
CA TRP A 169 1.02 8.30 15.59
C TRP A 169 0.01 8.44 16.73
N LYS A 170 -0.98 9.33 16.58
CA LYS A 170 -2.03 9.52 17.58
C LYS A 170 -3.08 8.41 17.56
N TYR A 171 -3.39 7.89 16.38
CA TYR A 171 -4.44 6.89 16.19
C TYR A 171 -3.97 5.47 16.55
N ASN A 172 -2.87 5.03 15.96
CA ASN A 172 -2.35 3.68 16.14
C ASN A 172 -0.83 3.65 16.16
N LYS A 173 -0.26 3.41 17.35
CA LYS A 173 1.20 3.36 17.54
C LYS A 173 1.86 2.24 16.74
N ALA A 174 1.19 1.10 16.54
CA ALA A 174 1.78 -0.01 15.81
C ALA A 174 1.98 0.35 14.32
N ASP A 175 0.97 0.96 13.69
CA ASP A 175 1.08 1.45 12.30
C ASP A 175 2.14 2.56 12.19
N ALA A 176 2.24 3.42 13.20
CA ALA A 176 3.22 4.49 13.23
C ALA A 176 4.67 3.98 13.36
N ILE A 177 4.89 2.94 14.16
CA ILE A 177 6.19 2.26 14.27
C ILE A 177 6.56 1.62 12.95
N ALA A 178 5.63 0.93 12.27
CA ALA A 178 5.88 0.36 10.95
C ALA A 178 6.25 1.44 9.92
N LEU A 179 5.57 2.59 9.93
CA LEU A 179 5.90 3.73 9.07
C LEU A 179 7.31 4.25 9.34
N ILE A 180 7.70 4.47 10.60
CA ILE A 180 9.03 4.96 10.96
C ILE A 180 10.11 3.92 10.61
N ALA A 181 9.86 2.64 10.90
CA ALA A 181 10.78 1.56 10.55
C ALA A 181 11.02 1.49 9.04
N THR A 182 9.96 1.64 8.24
CA THR A 182 10.04 1.69 6.77
C THR A 182 10.86 2.90 6.31
N PHE A 183 10.58 4.09 6.86
CA PHE A 183 11.31 5.31 6.53
C PHE A 183 12.81 5.19 6.83
N VAL A 184 13.16 4.72 8.03
CA VAL A 184 14.56 4.50 8.42
C VAL A 184 15.19 3.42 7.54
N ALA A 185 14.49 2.32 7.25
CA ALA A 185 15.01 1.27 6.39
C ALA A 185 15.31 1.78 4.97
N VAL A 186 14.45 2.62 4.38
CA VAL A 186 14.71 3.23 3.06
C VAL A 186 15.97 4.11 3.09
N LEU A 187 16.13 4.93 4.15
CA LEU A 187 17.29 5.82 4.28
C LEU A 187 18.61 5.08 4.44
N TRP A 188 18.63 3.97 5.18
CA TRP A 188 19.86 3.26 5.55
C TRP A 188 20.18 2.06 4.65
N LEU A 189 19.14 1.36 4.19
CA LEU A 189 19.27 0.10 3.44
C LEU A 189 18.92 0.26 1.95
N GLY A 190 18.43 1.43 1.55
CA GLY A 190 17.96 1.72 0.20
C GLY A 190 16.48 1.37 0.00
N VAL A 191 15.94 1.84 -1.13
CA VAL A 191 14.51 1.75 -1.46
C VAL A 191 14.04 0.30 -1.52
N GLU A 192 14.78 -0.59 -2.18
CA GLU A 192 14.41 -2.00 -2.36
C GLU A 192 14.19 -2.71 -1.02
N LYS A 193 15.20 -2.70 -0.14
CA LYS A 193 15.11 -3.34 1.19
C LYS A 193 14.10 -2.63 2.08
N GLY A 194 14.00 -1.31 1.99
CA GLY A 194 13.03 -0.52 2.75
C GLY A 194 11.58 -0.91 2.45
N ILE A 195 11.24 -1.15 1.18
CA ILE A 195 9.90 -1.62 0.79
C ILE A 195 9.61 -3.00 1.38
N MET A 196 10.57 -3.94 1.33
CA MET A 196 10.38 -5.27 1.93
C MET A 196 10.10 -5.16 3.43
N VAL A 197 10.82 -4.29 4.13
CA VAL A 197 10.59 -4.02 5.56
C VAL A 197 9.19 -3.48 5.80
N GLY A 198 8.73 -2.52 5.00
CA GLY A 198 7.39 -1.94 5.15
C GLY A 198 6.25 -2.91 4.86
N VAL A 199 6.35 -3.68 3.77
CA VAL A 199 5.37 -4.72 3.43
C VAL A 199 5.37 -5.82 4.49
N GLY A 200 6.55 -6.31 4.88
CA GLY A 200 6.70 -7.32 5.92
C GLY A 200 6.14 -6.88 7.26
N ALA A 201 6.46 -5.66 7.71
CA ALA A 201 5.90 -5.09 8.94
C ALA A 201 4.37 -4.98 8.88
N SER A 202 3.81 -4.56 7.74
CA SER A 202 2.36 -4.45 7.56
C SER A 202 1.67 -5.81 7.63
N LEU A 203 2.23 -6.83 6.97
CA LEU A 203 1.72 -8.20 7.01
C LEU A 203 1.82 -8.80 8.42
N LEU A 204 2.95 -8.60 9.10
CA LEU A 204 3.14 -9.07 10.47
C LEU A 204 2.17 -8.40 11.43
N LEU A 205 1.94 -7.09 11.30
CA LEU A 205 0.94 -6.37 12.09
C LEU A 205 -0.48 -6.85 11.81
N TYR A 206 -0.80 -7.14 10.55
CA TYR A 206 -2.08 -7.71 10.17
C TYR A 206 -2.29 -9.06 10.86
N VAL A 207 -1.36 -10.01 10.67
CA VAL A 207 -1.41 -11.34 11.29
C VAL A 207 -1.48 -11.23 12.81
N TRP A 208 -0.67 -10.37 13.43
CA TRP A 208 -0.67 -10.18 14.88
C TRP A 208 -2.04 -9.71 15.43
N ARG A 209 -2.73 -8.82 14.70
CA ARG A 209 -4.07 -8.33 15.09
C ARG A 209 -5.12 -9.42 14.97
N THR A 210 -5.13 -10.12 13.84
CA THR A 210 -6.14 -11.15 13.56
C THR A 210 -5.89 -12.44 14.35
N SER A 211 -4.65 -12.68 14.83
CA SER A 211 -4.28 -13.76 15.76
C SER A 211 -4.87 -13.62 17.16
N ARG A 212 -5.27 -12.41 17.58
CA ARG A 212 -5.89 -12.15 18.89
C ARG A 212 -7.23 -11.46 18.70
N PRO A 213 -8.20 -12.16 18.09
CA PRO A 213 -9.49 -11.57 17.78
C PRO A 213 -10.23 -11.20 19.07
N HIS A 214 -11.08 -10.18 18.98
CA HIS A 214 -11.97 -9.88 20.08
C HIS A 214 -12.98 -11.03 20.22
N MET A 215 -13.05 -11.60 21.41
CA MET A 215 -14.10 -12.54 21.78
C MET A 215 -14.73 -12.06 23.07
N ALA A 216 -16.04 -12.18 23.16
CA ALA A 216 -16.81 -11.66 24.27
C ALA A 216 -17.73 -12.73 24.83
N VAL A 217 -17.71 -12.91 26.15
CA VAL A 217 -18.79 -13.61 26.85
C VAL A 217 -20.01 -12.70 26.80
N VAL A 218 -21.12 -13.22 26.29
CA VAL A 218 -22.36 -12.47 26.12
C VAL A 218 -23.46 -12.98 27.04
N GLY A 219 -24.27 -12.07 27.54
CA GLY A 219 -25.48 -12.36 28.29
C GLY A 219 -26.67 -11.57 27.77
N ARG A 220 -27.87 -11.93 28.23
CA ARG A 220 -29.12 -11.32 27.79
C ARG A 220 -29.39 -10.01 28.52
N ILE A 221 -29.80 -8.97 27.81
CA ILE A 221 -30.25 -7.72 28.44
C ILE A 221 -31.70 -7.88 28.90
N GLY A 222 -31.90 -7.92 30.22
CA GLY A 222 -33.22 -7.99 30.84
C GLY A 222 -34.07 -9.13 30.28
N LYS A 223 -35.26 -8.79 29.76
CA LYS A 223 -36.19 -9.73 29.09
C LYS A 223 -36.20 -9.61 27.56
N SER A 224 -35.21 -8.92 26.98
CA SER A 224 -35.10 -8.77 25.52
C SER A 224 -34.34 -9.95 24.89
N GLU A 225 -34.43 -10.10 23.57
CA GLU A 225 -33.62 -11.06 22.79
C GLU A 225 -32.23 -10.49 22.40
N ILE A 226 -31.75 -9.49 23.13
CA ILE A 226 -30.48 -8.82 22.82
C ILE A 226 -29.37 -9.37 23.72
N TYR A 227 -28.33 -9.91 23.09
CA TYR A 227 -27.14 -10.42 23.76
C TYR A 227 -25.98 -9.42 23.64
N ARG A 228 -25.37 -9.04 24.76
CA ARG A 228 -24.25 -8.09 24.82
C ARG A 228 -23.13 -8.57 25.74
N ASN A 229 -21.95 -8.00 25.52
CA ASN A 229 -20.74 -8.29 26.29
C ASN A 229 -20.95 -7.95 27.78
N GLU A 230 -20.73 -8.93 28.65
CA GLU A 230 -20.90 -8.81 30.11
C GLU A 230 -19.95 -7.78 30.76
N LEU A 231 -18.79 -7.53 30.15
CA LEU A 231 -17.83 -6.53 30.64
C LEU A 231 -18.27 -5.09 30.39
N ARG A 232 -19.26 -4.88 29.51
CA ARG A 232 -19.70 -3.53 29.09
C ARG A 232 -21.14 -3.20 29.48
N TYR A 233 -21.99 -4.21 29.64
CA TYR A 233 -23.40 -4.03 29.95
C TYR A 233 -23.82 -4.95 31.10
N HIS A 234 -24.81 -4.50 31.88
CA HIS A 234 -25.43 -5.37 32.87
C HIS A 234 -26.35 -6.38 32.16
N VAL A 235 -25.93 -7.63 32.16
CA VAL A 235 -26.57 -8.73 31.44
C VAL A 235 -26.86 -9.90 32.37
N GLN A 236 -27.90 -10.65 32.04
CA GLN A 236 -28.21 -11.92 32.68
C GLN A 236 -27.43 -13.04 31.97
N THR A 237 -26.59 -13.74 32.73
CA THR A 237 -25.93 -14.99 32.32
C THR A 237 -26.49 -16.15 33.14
N TRP A 238 -26.27 -17.38 32.66
CA TRP A 238 -26.72 -18.59 33.35
C TRP A 238 -25.50 -19.43 33.76
N PRO A 239 -25.47 -20.00 34.97
CA PRO A 239 -24.30 -20.75 35.43
C PRO A 239 -23.95 -21.97 34.58
N GLU A 240 -24.96 -22.61 33.98
CA GLU A 240 -24.79 -23.80 33.13
C GLU A 240 -24.48 -23.48 31.65
N VAL A 241 -24.62 -22.21 31.22
CA VAL A 241 -24.49 -21.81 29.82
C VAL A 241 -23.42 -20.73 29.66
N LEU A 242 -22.41 -21.03 28.87
CA LEU A 242 -21.37 -20.11 28.45
C LEU A 242 -21.59 -19.73 26.98
N ALA A 243 -22.02 -18.49 26.72
CA ALA A 243 -22.16 -17.98 25.36
C ALA A 243 -20.98 -17.07 25.01
N ILE A 244 -20.21 -17.44 23.99
CA ILE A 244 -19.04 -16.69 23.52
C ILE A 244 -19.30 -16.23 22.10
N ARG A 245 -19.21 -14.93 21.86
CA ARG A 245 -19.24 -14.35 20.52
C ARG A 245 -17.83 -14.15 20.00
N VAL A 246 -17.57 -14.67 18.80
CA VAL A 246 -16.30 -14.51 18.08
C VAL A 246 -16.47 -13.41 17.04
N ASP A 247 -15.71 -12.32 17.18
CA ASP A 247 -15.81 -11.14 16.30
C ASP A 247 -14.72 -11.14 15.20
N GLU A 248 -14.35 -12.30 14.66
CA GLU A 248 -13.36 -12.45 13.57
C GLU A 248 -13.52 -13.80 12.84
N SER A 249 -12.95 -13.92 11.64
CA SER A 249 -12.81 -15.20 10.93
C SER A 249 -11.87 -16.16 11.70
N LEU A 250 -12.09 -17.47 11.59
CA LEU A 250 -11.26 -18.47 12.27
C LEU A 250 -10.30 -19.11 11.28
N TYR A 251 -9.01 -19.10 11.60
CA TYR A 251 -7.98 -19.69 10.76
C TYR A 251 -6.74 -20.05 11.59
N PHE A 252 -5.75 -20.69 10.98
CA PHE A 252 -4.58 -21.25 11.67
C PHE A 252 -3.92 -20.32 12.71
N ALA A 253 -3.97 -19.00 12.50
CA ALA A 253 -3.25 -18.06 13.36
C ALA A 253 -4.01 -17.66 14.63
N ASN A 254 -5.31 -17.97 14.76
CA ASN A 254 -6.12 -17.55 15.91
C ASN A 254 -6.94 -18.67 16.58
N THR A 255 -6.97 -19.86 16.02
CA THR A 255 -7.77 -20.97 16.57
C THR A 255 -7.26 -21.44 17.92
N LYS A 256 -5.94 -21.42 18.14
CA LYS A 256 -5.38 -21.72 19.46
C LYS A 256 -5.81 -20.71 20.53
N TYR A 257 -5.94 -19.44 20.15
CA TYR A 257 -6.41 -18.39 21.06
C TYR A 257 -7.88 -18.62 21.47
N LEU A 258 -8.72 -19.10 20.55
CA LEU A 258 -10.09 -19.51 20.85
C LEU A 258 -10.11 -20.67 21.84
N GLU A 259 -9.37 -21.74 21.52
CA GLU A 259 -9.28 -22.96 22.32
C GLU A 259 -8.84 -22.65 23.75
N ASP A 260 -7.72 -21.94 23.91
CA ASP A 260 -7.18 -21.58 25.22
C ASP A 260 -8.16 -20.71 26.02
N MET A 261 -8.88 -19.80 25.36
CA MET A 261 -9.89 -18.96 26.02
C MET A 261 -11.09 -19.78 26.49
N VAL A 262 -11.62 -20.65 25.63
CA VAL A 262 -12.77 -21.50 25.94
C VAL A 262 -12.44 -22.41 27.11
N LEU A 263 -11.30 -23.11 27.05
CA LEU A 263 -10.85 -24.01 28.11
C LEU A 263 -10.63 -23.25 29.42
N ARG A 264 -10.01 -22.06 29.39
CA ARG A 264 -9.85 -21.22 30.58
C ARG A 264 -11.19 -20.83 31.20
N LEU A 265 -12.14 -20.35 30.39
CA LEU A 265 -13.45 -19.91 30.88
C LEU A 265 -14.27 -21.06 31.48
N ILE A 266 -14.16 -22.26 30.93
CA ILE A 266 -14.82 -23.46 31.46
C ILE A 266 -14.16 -23.90 32.77
N ALA A 267 -12.83 -23.87 32.86
CA ALA A 267 -12.10 -24.16 34.09
C ALA A 267 -12.45 -23.18 35.23
N GLU A 268 -12.64 -21.89 34.91
CA GLU A 268 -13.08 -20.87 35.87
C GLU A 268 -14.56 -21.03 36.29
N ARG A 269 -15.38 -21.70 35.49
CA ARG A 269 -16.83 -21.84 35.70
C ARG A 269 -17.25 -23.31 35.71
N ALA A 270 -16.97 -23.99 36.83
CA ALA A 270 -17.22 -25.42 37.02
C ALA A 270 -18.69 -25.90 36.83
N GLN A 271 -19.66 -24.99 36.74
CA GLN A 271 -21.08 -25.33 36.52
C GLN A 271 -21.47 -25.38 35.04
N VAL A 272 -20.61 -24.94 34.13
CA VAL A 272 -20.91 -24.88 32.69
C VAL A 272 -21.12 -26.29 32.14
N LYS A 273 -22.28 -26.49 31.50
CA LYS A 273 -22.65 -27.73 30.78
C LYS A 273 -22.85 -27.49 29.28
N HIS A 274 -23.06 -26.24 28.89
CA HIS A 274 -23.32 -25.86 27.51
C HIS A 274 -22.42 -24.68 27.12
N LEU A 275 -21.63 -24.88 26.07
CA LEU A 275 -20.91 -23.81 25.38
C LEU A 275 -21.69 -23.44 24.12
N ILE A 276 -21.98 -22.16 23.92
CA ILE A 276 -22.58 -21.64 22.69
C ILE A 276 -21.55 -20.73 22.03
N LEU A 277 -21.02 -21.16 20.90
CA LEU A 277 -20.15 -20.34 20.05
C LEU A 277 -21.02 -19.56 19.06
N ILE A 278 -21.11 -18.25 19.24
CA ILE A 278 -21.86 -17.34 18.38
C ILE A 278 -20.91 -16.85 17.28
N GLY A 279 -21.11 -17.39 16.08
CA GLY A 279 -20.29 -17.20 14.89
C GLY A 279 -20.82 -16.15 13.91
N THR A 280 -21.68 -15.22 14.35
CA THR A 280 -22.29 -14.16 13.51
C THR A 280 -21.29 -13.39 12.64
N ALA A 281 -20.03 -13.27 13.10
CA ALA A 281 -18.97 -12.52 12.44
C ALA A 281 -17.87 -13.41 11.83
N ILE A 282 -18.01 -14.74 11.90
CA ILE A 282 -17.09 -15.69 11.30
C ILE A 282 -17.42 -15.79 9.81
N ASN A 283 -16.69 -15.02 8.98
CA ASN A 283 -16.90 -15.01 7.53
C ASN A 283 -16.18 -16.16 6.81
N PHE A 284 -15.16 -16.74 7.46
CA PHE A 284 -14.30 -17.75 6.88
C PHE A 284 -13.76 -18.69 7.98
N ILE A 285 -13.66 -19.98 7.64
CA ILE A 285 -13.06 -21.04 8.46
C ILE A 285 -12.10 -21.83 7.56
N ASP A 286 -10.81 -21.87 7.90
CA ASP A 286 -9.85 -22.73 7.18
C ASP A 286 -9.84 -24.17 7.72
N ALA A 287 -9.08 -25.04 7.07
CA ALA A 287 -8.99 -26.46 7.45
C ALA A 287 -8.43 -26.64 8.88
N SER A 288 -7.40 -25.87 9.26
CA SER A 288 -6.81 -25.92 10.60
C SER A 288 -7.78 -25.47 11.69
N ALA A 289 -8.62 -24.48 11.39
CA ALA A 289 -9.67 -24.04 12.28
C ALA A 289 -10.76 -25.07 12.46
N LEU A 290 -11.18 -25.72 11.37
CA LEU A 290 -12.15 -26.80 11.44
C LEU A 290 -11.63 -27.94 12.33
N GLU A 291 -10.39 -28.39 12.11
CA GLU A 291 -9.76 -29.45 12.92
C GLU A 291 -9.67 -29.07 14.40
N THR A 292 -9.31 -27.80 14.69
CA THR A 292 -9.27 -27.30 16.08
C THR A 292 -10.66 -27.32 16.73
N LEU A 293 -11.71 -26.92 15.99
CA LEU A 293 -13.09 -26.91 16.49
C LEU A 293 -13.62 -28.33 16.72
N GLU A 294 -13.30 -29.28 15.83
CA GLU A 294 -13.64 -30.69 16.01
C GLU A 294 -12.94 -31.30 17.22
N SER A 295 -11.64 -31.04 17.38
CA SER A 295 -10.89 -31.51 18.55
C SER A 295 -11.44 -30.91 19.85
N LEU A 296 -11.76 -29.61 19.84
CA LEU A 296 -12.35 -28.92 20.98
C LEU A 296 -13.73 -29.52 21.32
N HIS A 297 -14.56 -29.83 20.32
CA HIS A 297 -15.84 -30.50 20.55
C HIS A 297 -15.67 -31.85 21.27
N VAL A 298 -14.73 -32.67 20.81
CA VAL A 298 -14.44 -33.98 21.42
C VAL A 298 -13.96 -33.84 22.86
N GLU A 299 -13.03 -32.91 23.11
CA GLU A 299 -12.48 -32.66 24.45
C GLU A 299 -13.55 -32.17 25.42
N LEU A 300 -14.36 -31.19 25.00
CA LEU A 300 -15.45 -30.65 25.80
C LEU A 300 -16.53 -31.71 26.09
N PHE A 301 -16.87 -32.53 25.10
CA PHE A 301 -17.81 -33.63 25.29
C PHE A 301 -17.29 -34.64 26.33
N GLY A 302 -16.00 -34.98 26.29
CA GLY A 302 -15.35 -35.81 27.30
C GLY A 302 -15.38 -35.19 28.72
N ALA A 303 -15.36 -33.87 28.82
CA ALA A 303 -15.50 -33.12 30.07
C ALA A 303 -16.97 -32.90 30.52
N GLY A 304 -17.96 -33.41 29.78
CA GLY A 304 -19.38 -33.25 30.09
C GLY A 304 -19.98 -31.91 29.65
N VAL A 305 -19.29 -31.15 28.79
CA VAL A 305 -19.75 -29.88 28.23
C VAL A 305 -20.16 -30.07 26.78
N GLN A 306 -21.41 -29.76 26.44
CA GLN A 306 -21.89 -29.79 25.06
C GLN A 306 -21.60 -28.47 24.35
N MET A 307 -20.93 -28.55 23.21
CA MET A 307 -20.67 -27.40 22.35
C MET A 307 -21.77 -27.24 21.30
N HIS A 308 -22.29 -26.02 21.18
CA HIS A 308 -23.33 -25.59 20.25
C HIS A 308 -22.81 -24.44 19.38
N LEU A 309 -23.28 -24.39 18.13
CA LEU A 309 -22.99 -23.29 17.22
C LEU A 309 -24.25 -22.45 17.02
N ALA A 310 -24.11 -21.13 17.06
CA ALA A 310 -25.17 -20.18 16.80
C ALA A 310 -24.70 -19.11 15.80
N ALA A 311 -25.63 -18.57 15.02
CA ALA A 311 -25.40 -17.52 14.03
C ALA A 311 -26.23 -16.27 14.30
#